data_AF-A0A1F2RZK1-F1
#
_entry.id   AF-A0A1F2RZK1-F1
#
_cell.length_a   1.000
_cell.length_b   1.000
_cell.length_c   1.000
_cell.angle_alpha   90.00
_cell.angle_beta   90.00
_cell.angle_gamma   90.00
#
_symmetry.space_group_name_H-M   'P 1'
#
loop_
_entity.id
_entity.type
_entity.pdbx_description
1 polymer ?
#
loop_
_entity_poly.entity_id
_entity_poly.type
_entity_poly.pdbx_seq_one_letter_code
_entity_poly.pdbx_strand_id
1 'polypeptide(L)'
;MVRAADFDAAVSLPPGLDISAIRRAIEYIEKELADLVELYFEQANVFSALVGMFGTKTLHQYSQFEKNKHPDIAAQRFPDLCRRRRVGRLKPNDCLESKASKRPFAIQSHFDHAGWYIVWRYLVDPPEQIEHGKPVIIWRVDVVFLNKDDWKYEGSTAGAGSGGRTHTFGVREPATKLEGTAVYKRKDIVVKGGKPVPVNGD
;
A
#
# COMPACT_ATOMS: atom_id res chain seq x y z
N MET A 1 14.05 -7.17 11.46
CA MET A 1 14.75 -6.51 10.35
C MET A 1 14.12 -7.01 9.06
N VAL A 2 14.07 -6.21 7.99
CA VAL A 2 13.51 -6.69 6.71
C VAL A 2 14.40 -7.80 6.15
N ARG A 3 13.88 -9.03 6.10
CA ARG A 3 14.67 -10.21 5.73
C ARG A 3 14.63 -10.41 4.22
N ALA A 4 15.79 -10.65 3.60
CA ALA A 4 15.85 -10.95 2.16
C ALA A 4 15.05 -12.21 1.78
N ALA A 5 14.99 -13.19 2.68
CA ALA A 5 14.27 -14.46 2.48
C ALA A 5 12.73 -14.32 2.53
N ASP A 6 12.21 -13.16 2.91
CA ASP A 6 10.77 -12.85 2.95
C ASP A 6 10.29 -12.21 1.63
N PHE A 7 11.18 -12.01 0.65
CA PHE A 7 10.82 -11.56 -0.69
C PHE A 7 10.62 -12.72 -1.66
N ASP A 8 9.63 -12.57 -2.53
CA ASP A 8 9.38 -13.48 -3.65
C ASP A 8 9.74 -12.79 -4.97
N ALA A 9 10.83 -13.25 -5.60
CA ALA A 9 11.32 -12.73 -6.86
C ALA A 9 10.52 -13.20 -8.09
N ALA A 10 9.60 -14.16 -7.93
CA ALA A 10 8.73 -14.61 -9.01
C ALA A 10 7.54 -13.66 -9.25
N VAL A 11 7.23 -12.79 -8.29
CA VAL A 11 6.14 -11.81 -8.41
C VAL A 11 6.47 -10.78 -9.49
N SER A 12 5.54 -10.61 -10.43
CA SER A 12 5.66 -9.61 -11.49
C SER A 12 5.61 -8.19 -10.91
N LEU A 13 6.60 -7.37 -11.26
CA LEU A 13 6.68 -5.96 -10.86
C LEU A 13 6.48 -5.03 -12.07
N PRO A 14 5.95 -3.81 -11.84
CA PRO A 14 5.94 -2.79 -12.88
C PRO A 14 7.34 -2.51 -13.40
N PRO A 15 7.50 -2.23 -14.71
CA PRO A 15 8.79 -1.83 -15.26
C PRO A 15 9.38 -0.64 -14.49
N GLY A 16 10.58 -0.82 -13.93
CA GLY A 16 11.27 0.21 -13.17
C GLY A 16 11.04 0.21 -11.65
N LEU A 17 10.25 -0.75 -11.14
CA LEU A 17 10.22 -1.09 -9.72
C LEU A 17 11.02 -2.38 -9.48
N ASP A 18 11.84 -2.38 -8.44
CA ASP A 18 12.64 -3.55 -8.06
C ASP A 18 12.52 -3.83 -6.56
N ILE A 19 12.90 -5.05 -6.16
CA ILE A 19 12.87 -5.50 -4.77
C ILE A 19 13.73 -4.61 -3.85
N SER A 20 14.82 -4.04 -4.36
CA SER A 20 15.71 -3.20 -3.56
C SER A 20 15.03 -1.88 -3.15
N ALA A 21 14.27 -1.28 -4.07
CA ALA A 21 13.46 -0.11 -3.80
C ALA A 21 12.32 -0.40 -2.80
N ILE A 22 11.65 -1.55 -2.95
CA ILE A 22 10.58 -1.98 -2.03
C ILE A 22 11.14 -2.22 -0.62
N ARG A 23 12.30 -2.87 -0.50
CA ARG A 23 12.97 -3.10 0.78
C ARG A 23 13.31 -1.78 1.49
N ARG A 24 13.91 -0.83 0.77
CA ARG A 24 14.22 0.50 1.31
C ARG A 24 12.95 1.25 1.72
N ALA A 25 11.86 1.09 0.97
CA ALA A 25 10.55 1.64 1.33
C ALA A 25 10.03 1.06 2.64
N ILE A 26 10.09 -0.25 2.83
CA ILE A 26 9.67 -0.88 4.09
C ILE A 26 10.48 -0.34 5.26
N GLU A 27 11.82 -0.37 5.16
CA GLU A 27 12.71 0.10 6.23
C GLU A 27 12.45 1.56 6.60
N TYR A 28 12.24 2.41 5.59
CA TYR A 28 11.94 3.82 5.80
C TYR A 28 10.57 4.03 6.45
N ILE A 29 9.53 3.34 5.97
CA ILE A 29 8.17 3.44 6.52
C ILE A 29 8.16 3.02 7.99
N GLU A 30 8.73 1.85 8.32
CA GLU A 30 8.75 1.34 9.70
C GLU A 30 9.50 2.27 10.63
N LYS A 31 10.65 2.82 10.18
CA LYS A 31 11.45 3.75 10.97
C LYS A 31 10.71 5.07 11.24
N GLU A 32 10.18 5.71 10.20
CA GLU A 32 9.70 7.09 10.33
C GLU A 32 8.31 7.18 10.96
N LEU A 33 7.54 6.08 10.93
CA LEU A 33 6.23 6.02 11.57
C LEU A 33 6.28 5.48 13.00
N ALA A 34 7.45 5.05 13.50
CA ALA A 34 7.61 4.55 14.85
C ALA A 34 7.17 5.57 15.91
N ASP A 35 7.49 6.84 15.70
CA ASP A 35 7.13 7.94 16.63
C ASP A 35 5.68 8.45 16.43
N LEU A 36 4.94 7.89 15.46
CA LEU A 36 3.57 8.31 15.13
C LEU A 36 2.52 7.25 15.49
N VAL A 37 2.88 6.27 16.31
CA VAL A 37 2.02 5.14 16.69
C VAL A 37 0.73 5.59 17.38
N GLU A 38 0.75 6.67 18.15
CA GLU A 38 -0.46 7.21 18.80
C GLU A 38 -1.54 7.58 17.78
N LEU A 39 -1.15 8.14 16.63
CA LEU A 39 -2.08 8.49 15.54
C LEU A 39 -2.80 7.26 14.97
N TYR A 40 -2.20 6.07 15.06
CA TYR A 40 -2.91 4.85 14.67
C TYR A 40 -4.12 4.57 15.58
N PHE A 41 -3.98 4.79 16.88
CA PHE A 41 -5.05 4.57 17.85
C PHE A 41 -6.11 5.67 17.81
N GLU A 42 -5.71 6.90 17.52
CA GLU A 42 -6.64 8.02 17.35
C GLU A 42 -7.38 7.95 16.01
N GLN A 43 -6.65 7.75 14.91
CA GLN A 43 -7.17 7.83 13.54
C GLN A 43 -6.46 6.84 12.59
N ALA A 44 -6.75 5.54 12.75
CA ALA A 44 -6.15 4.48 11.95
C ALA A 44 -6.22 4.68 10.41
N ASN A 45 -7.26 5.35 9.91
CA ASN A 45 -7.38 5.66 8.47
C ASN A 45 -6.38 6.73 8.02
N VAL A 46 -6.13 7.75 8.85
CA VAL A 46 -5.09 8.75 8.60
C VAL A 46 -3.71 8.09 8.70
N PHE A 47 -3.51 7.19 9.66
CA PHE A 47 -2.27 6.43 9.75
C PHE A 47 -2.04 5.56 8.50
N SER A 48 -3.07 4.89 7.97
CA SER A 48 -2.97 4.20 6.66
C SER A 48 -2.58 5.16 5.52
N ALA A 49 -3.13 6.37 5.50
CA ALA A 49 -2.74 7.37 4.51
C ALA A 49 -1.26 7.78 4.65
N LEU A 50 -0.77 7.94 5.89
CA LEU A 50 0.67 8.19 6.14
C LEU A 50 1.54 7.05 5.61
N VAL A 51 1.22 5.79 5.92
CA VAL A 51 1.97 4.62 5.41
C VAL A 51 2.07 4.66 3.87
N GLY A 52 0.95 4.93 3.19
CA GLY A 52 0.92 5.08 1.73
C GLY A 52 1.80 6.24 1.24
N MET A 53 1.72 7.41 1.89
CA MET A 53 2.51 8.61 1.53
C MET A 53 4.02 8.42 1.75
N PHE A 54 4.41 7.77 2.85
CA PHE A 54 5.81 7.44 3.10
C PHE A 54 6.32 6.44 2.06
N GLY A 55 5.52 5.42 1.70
CA GLY A 55 5.82 4.54 0.56
C GLY A 55 6.02 5.31 -0.75
N THR A 56 5.12 6.23 -1.07
CA THR A 56 5.26 7.11 -2.26
C THR A 56 6.54 7.92 -2.22
N LYS A 57 6.86 8.52 -1.07
CA LYS A 57 8.08 9.33 -0.88
C LYS A 57 9.34 8.50 -1.13
N THR A 58 9.42 7.30 -0.57
CA THR A 58 10.60 6.45 -0.68
C THR A 58 10.74 5.87 -2.09
N LEU A 59 9.65 5.42 -2.70
CA LEU A 59 9.69 4.93 -4.07
C LEU A 59 10.08 6.02 -5.07
N HIS A 60 9.62 7.25 -4.88
CA HIS A 60 10.10 8.39 -5.69
C HIS A 60 11.62 8.56 -5.63
N GLN A 61 12.23 8.33 -4.46
CA GLN A 61 13.66 8.51 -4.24
C GLN A 61 14.49 7.33 -4.77
N TYR A 62 14.00 6.10 -4.63
CA TYR A 62 14.81 4.90 -4.83
C TYR A 62 14.37 3.99 -5.99
N SER A 63 13.30 4.31 -6.71
CA SER A 63 12.86 3.56 -7.91
C SER A 63 12.94 4.41 -9.17
N GLN A 64 12.60 3.81 -10.32
CA GLN A 64 12.43 4.56 -11.58
C GLN A 64 11.08 5.28 -11.67
N PHE A 65 10.34 5.39 -10.56
CA PHE A 65 9.13 6.19 -10.49
C PHE A 65 9.42 7.58 -9.89
N GLU A 66 8.61 8.56 -10.28
CA GLU A 66 8.59 9.90 -9.73
C GLU A 66 7.20 10.31 -9.30
N LYS A 67 7.11 11.17 -8.27
CA LYS A 67 5.83 11.78 -7.89
C LYS A 67 5.21 12.49 -9.09
N ASN A 68 3.90 12.33 -9.23
CA ASN A 68 3.17 13.08 -10.25
C ASN A 68 3.36 14.60 -10.03
N LYS A 69 3.47 15.37 -11.12
CA LYS A 69 3.95 16.77 -11.13
C LYS A 69 2.98 17.80 -10.53
N HIS A 70 1.92 17.35 -9.86
CA HIS A 70 0.88 18.17 -9.25
C HIS A 70 0.87 17.97 -7.73
N PRO A 71 1.91 18.45 -7.01
CA PRO A 71 2.05 18.22 -5.58
C PRO A 71 0.91 18.85 -4.76
N ASP A 72 0.33 19.95 -5.26
CA ASP A 72 -0.78 20.70 -4.68
C ASP A 72 -2.08 19.88 -4.57
N ILE A 73 -2.24 18.86 -5.42
CA ILE A 73 -3.42 17.98 -5.48
C ILE A 73 -3.03 16.50 -5.55
N ALA A 74 -1.82 16.15 -5.09
CA ALA A 74 -1.24 14.82 -5.30
C ALA A 74 -2.05 13.68 -4.66
N ALA A 75 -2.82 13.95 -3.61
CA ALA A 75 -3.74 12.97 -2.99
C ALA A 75 -5.15 12.97 -3.62
N GLN A 76 -5.45 13.94 -4.49
CA GLN A 76 -6.72 14.08 -5.22
C GLN A 76 -6.58 13.66 -6.70
N ARG A 77 -5.48 13.03 -7.08
CA ARG A 77 -5.25 12.59 -8.45
C ARG A 77 -4.58 11.23 -8.51
N PHE A 78 -5.01 10.43 -9.48
CA PHE A 78 -4.32 9.23 -9.88
C PHE A 78 -3.31 9.52 -11.01
N PRO A 79 -2.14 8.86 -11.04
CA PRO A 79 -1.55 8.07 -9.97
C PRO A 79 -0.69 8.92 -9.03
N ASP A 80 -0.37 8.36 -7.85
CA ASP A 80 0.65 8.89 -6.92
C ASP A 80 2.03 9.04 -7.61
N LEU A 81 2.43 7.99 -8.35
CA LEU A 81 3.72 7.86 -9.00
C LEU A 81 3.58 7.56 -10.49
N CYS A 82 4.49 8.14 -11.28
CA CYS A 82 4.61 7.87 -12.71
C CYS A 82 6.03 7.40 -13.05
N ARG A 83 6.20 6.53 -14.04
CA ARG A 83 7.54 6.15 -14.50
C ARG A 83 8.32 7.36 -15.02
N ARG A 84 9.56 7.50 -14.58
CA ARG A 84 10.51 8.55 -14.98
C ARG A 84 10.78 8.48 -16.48
N ARG A 85 11.05 9.65 -17.06
CA ARG A 85 11.43 9.79 -18.49
C ARG A 85 10.44 9.15 -19.47
N ARG A 86 9.18 8.98 -19.08
CA ARG A 86 8.11 8.56 -20.00
C ARG A 86 7.93 9.61 -21.10
N VAL A 87 7.58 9.16 -22.29
CA VAL A 87 7.31 10.03 -23.45
C VAL A 87 5.83 9.95 -23.79
N GLY A 88 5.19 11.11 -23.97
CA GLY A 88 3.78 11.20 -24.36
C GLY A 88 2.79 11.04 -23.20
N ARG A 89 1.55 10.65 -23.53
CA ARG A 89 0.45 10.51 -22.58
C ARG A 89 0.73 9.37 -21.59
N LEU A 90 0.40 9.60 -20.32
CA LEU A 90 0.53 8.61 -19.26
C LEU A 90 -0.33 7.37 -19.58
N LYS A 91 0.30 6.18 -19.59
CA LYS A 91 -0.37 4.89 -19.80
C LYS A 91 -0.50 4.16 -18.45
N PRO A 92 -1.50 3.28 -18.27
CA PRO A 92 -1.67 2.48 -17.05
C PRO A 92 -0.40 1.75 -16.59
N ASN A 93 0.39 1.18 -17.51
CA ASN A 93 1.65 0.50 -17.17
C ASN A 93 2.76 1.43 -16.66
N ASP A 94 2.62 2.74 -16.85
CA ASP A 94 3.53 3.75 -16.32
C ASP A 94 3.01 4.37 -15.01
N CYS A 95 1.83 3.97 -14.55
CA CYS A 95 1.18 4.45 -13.32
C CYS A 95 1.46 3.50 -12.16
N LEU A 96 1.83 4.04 -11.00
CA LEU A 96 1.94 3.30 -9.75
C LEU A 96 1.23 4.07 -8.64
N GLU A 97 0.23 3.45 -8.03
CA GLU A 97 -0.51 3.98 -6.89
C GLU A 97 -0.04 3.30 -5.60
N SER A 98 0.20 4.10 -4.56
CA SER A 98 0.65 3.62 -3.26
C SER A 98 -0.53 3.62 -2.28
N LYS A 99 -0.92 2.44 -1.83
CA LYS A 99 -1.98 2.28 -0.83
C LYS A 99 -1.45 1.56 0.40
N ALA A 100 -2.06 1.81 1.54
CA ALA A 100 -1.81 1.02 2.73
C ALA A 100 -3.11 0.55 3.34
N SER A 101 -3.05 -0.58 4.03
CA SER A 101 -4.23 -1.14 4.68
C SER A 101 -3.81 -2.09 5.79
N LYS A 102 -4.41 -1.90 6.97
CA LYS A 102 -4.31 -2.83 8.09
C LYS A 102 -5.06 -4.14 7.87
N ARG A 103 -5.95 -4.20 6.86
CA ARG A 103 -6.73 -5.40 6.53
C ARG A 103 -5.94 -6.25 5.53
N PRO A 104 -5.88 -7.59 5.68
CA PRO A 104 -5.10 -8.45 4.78
C PRO A 104 -5.50 -8.41 3.30
N PHE A 105 -6.80 -8.23 3.00
CA PHE A 105 -7.35 -8.34 1.64
C PHE A 105 -8.29 -7.19 1.29
N ALA A 106 -7.89 -5.95 1.58
CA ALA A 106 -8.70 -4.77 1.24
C ALA A 106 -7.88 -3.70 0.55
N ILE A 107 -8.35 -3.24 -0.60
CA ILE A 107 -7.83 -2.07 -1.30
C ILE A 107 -9.00 -1.12 -1.50
N GLN A 108 -8.82 0.12 -1.05
CA GLN A 108 -9.75 1.21 -1.31
C GLN A 108 -9.01 2.33 -2.01
N SER A 109 -9.66 2.91 -2.99
CA SER A 109 -9.13 3.97 -3.83
C SER A 109 -10.19 5.03 -4.04
N HIS A 110 -9.76 6.28 -4.23
CA HIS A 110 -10.64 7.36 -4.66
C HIS A 110 -10.83 7.37 -6.19
N PHE A 111 -10.14 6.49 -6.90
CA PHE A 111 -10.14 6.36 -8.35
C PHE A 111 -10.26 4.90 -8.77
N ASP A 112 -11.06 4.63 -9.80
CA ASP A 112 -11.26 3.32 -10.45
C ASP A 112 -10.31 3.11 -11.66
N HIS A 113 -9.16 3.77 -11.65
CA HIS A 113 -8.28 3.81 -12.81
C HIS A 113 -7.48 2.51 -12.97
N ALA A 114 -7.16 2.18 -14.21
CA ALA A 114 -6.24 1.09 -14.49
C ALA A 114 -4.79 1.51 -14.20
N GLY A 115 -4.00 0.60 -13.62
CA GLY A 115 -2.59 0.79 -13.37
C GLY A 115 -2.03 -0.16 -12.31
N TRP A 116 -0.77 0.05 -11.94
CA TRP A 116 -0.14 -0.70 -10.87
C TRP A 116 -0.52 -0.13 -9.51
N TYR A 117 -0.72 -1.01 -8.54
CA TYR A 117 -0.97 -0.70 -7.14
C TYR A 117 0.06 -1.44 -6.30
N ILE A 118 0.76 -0.71 -5.45
CA ILE A 118 1.57 -1.27 -4.36
C ILE A 118 0.82 -1.06 -3.05
N VAL A 119 0.58 -2.15 -2.33
CA VAL A 119 -0.21 -2.15 -1.11
C VAL A 119 0.62 -2.57 0.09
N TRP A 120 0.90 -1.60 0.96
CA TRP A 120 1.62 -1.80 2.21
C TRP A 120 0.68 -2.36 3.27
N ARG A 121 0.83 -3.65 3.61
CA ARG A 121 0.10 -4.28 4.72
C ARG A 121 0.92 -4.09 5.98
N TYR A 122 0.35 -3.36 6.91
CA TYR A 122 1.02 -3.04 8.16
C TYR A 122 0.23 -3.55 9.36
N LEU A 123 0.93 -3.69 10.47
CA LEU A 123 0.36 -3.81 11.81
C LEU A 123 1.12 -2.88 12.75
N VAL A 124 0.51 -2.57 13.88
CA VAL A 124 1.09 -1.72 14.92
C VAL A 124 1.18 -2.55 16.19
N ASP A 125 2.38 -2.64 16.76
CA ASP A 125 2.75 -3.44 17.91
C ASP A 125 3.48 -2.56 18.94
N PRO A 126 2.76 -1.68 19.67
CA PRO A 126 3.39 -0.77 20.64
C PRO A 126 4.21 -1.47 21.74
N PRO A 127 3.83 -2.67 22.21
CA PRO A 127 4.66 -3.44 23.13
C PRO A 127 5.98 -3.97 22.52
N GLU A 128 6.17 -3.86 21.20
CA GLU A 128 7.34 -4.36 20.47
C GLU A 128 7.61 -5.86 20.69
N GLN A 129 6.54 -6.65 20.85
CA GLN A 129 6.63 -8.09 21.11
C GLN A 129 7.10 -8.89 19.90
N ILE A 130 6.82 -8.39 18.69
CA ILE A 130 7.20 -9.05 17.43
C ILE A 130 8.63 -8.70 17.07
N GLU A 131 9.02 -7.44 17.23
CA GLU A 131 10.36 -6.97 16.93
C GLU A 131 10.69 -5.72 17.74
N HIS A 132 11.75 -5.81 18.56
CA HIS A 132 12.21 -4.70 19.39
C HIS A 132 12.63 -3.48 18.56
N GLY A 133 12.25 -2.29 19.02
CA GLY A 133 12.46 -1.01 18.36
C GLY A 133 11.61 -0.81 17.11
N LYS A 134 10.59 -1.65 16.88
CA LYS A 134 9.73 -1.60 15.70
C LYS A 134 8.24 -1.70 16.06
N PRO A 135 7.65 -0.61 16.57
CA PRO A 135 6.23 -0.59 16.90
C PRO A 135 5.32 -0.50 15.66
N VAL A 136 5.88 -0.27 14.46
CA VAL A 136 5.19 -0.33 13.18
C VAL A 136 5.89 -1.36 12.29
N ILE A 137 5.13 -2.32 11.78
CA ILE A 137 5.67 -3.43 11.00
C ILE A 137 4.92 -3.53 9.67
N ILE A 138 5.64 -3.44 8.56
CA ILE A 138 5.12 -3.91 7.28
C ILE A 138 5.34 -5.42 7.26
N TRP A 139 4.24 -6.17 7.22
CA TRP A 139 4.30 -7.63 7.25
C TRP A 139 4.04 -8.25 5.88
N ARG A 140 3.46 -7.49 4.95
CA ARG A 140 3.23 -7.93 3.56
C ARG A 140 3.18 -6.74 2.62
N VAL A 141 3.69 -6.90 1.41
CA VAL A 141 3.56 -5.93 0.33
C VAL A 141 2.99 -6.65 -0.89
N ASP A 142 1.81 -6.21 -1.33
CA ASP A 142 1.19 -6.69 -2.57
C ASP A 142 1.53 -5.73 -3.70
N VAL A 143 1.92 -6.25 -4.88
CA VAL A 143 2.08 -5.47 -6.10
C VAL A 143 1.23 -6.09 -7.19
N VAL A 144 0.23 -5.35 -7.65
CA VAL A 144 -0.80 -5.87 -8.56
C VAL A 144 -1.14 -4.84 -9.63
N PHE A 145 -1.37 -5.29 -10.85
CA PHE A 145 -1.99 -4.47 -11.89
C PHE A 145 -3.50 -4.64 -11.84
N LEU A 146 -4.24 -3.54 -11.69
CA LEU A 146 -5.70 -3.55 -11.69
C LEU A 146 -6.22 -2.85 -12.94
N ASN A 147 -7.23 -3.45 -13.57
CA ASN A 147 -7.99 -2.86 -14.66
C ASN A 147 -9.17 -2.06 -14.11
N LYS A 148 -9.75 -1.20 -14.95
CA LYS A 148 -10.95 -0.44 -14.56
C LYS A 148 -12.09 -1.35 -14.08
N ASP A 149 -12.30 -2.47 -14.75
CA ASP A 149 -13.39 -3.40 -14.44
C ASP A 149 -13.16 -4.21 -13.15
N ASP A 150 -11.95 -4.19 -12.60
CA ASP A 150 -11.65 -4.78 -11.30
C ASP A 150 -12.21 -3.95 -10.13
N TRP A 151 -12.67 -2.73 -10.40
CA TRP A 151 -13.24 -1.84 -9.39
C TRP A 151 -14.76 -1.95 -9.28
N LYS A 152 -15.25 -1.74 -8.06
CA LYS A 152 -16.66 -1.52 -7.75
C LYS A 152 -16.81 -0.23 -6.95
N TYR A 153 -17.82 0.56 -7.27
CA TYR A 153 -18.14 1.75 -6.49
C TYR A 153 -18.74 1.34 -5.13
N GLU A 154 -18.20 1.89 -4.04
CA GLU A 154 -18.61 1.61 -2.66
C GLU A 154 -19.28 2.83 -2.00
N GLY A 155 -19.92 3.70 -2.79
CA GLY A 155 -20.61 4.89 -2.29
C GLY A 155 -21.71 4.58 -1.27
N SER A 156 -22.00 5.55 -0.39
CA SER A 156 -23.08 5.43 0.59
C SER A 156 -24.45 5.47 -0.09
N THR A 157 -25.40 4.68 0.41
CA THR A 157 -26.84 4.76 0.08
C THR A 157 -27.54 6.01 0.61
N ALA A 158 -26.83 6.87 1.36
CA ALA A 158 -27.34 8.19 1.75
C ALA A 158 -27.58 9.01 0.48
N GLY A 159 -28.84 9.37 0.24
CA GLY A 159 -29.31 10.01 -1.00
C GLY A 159 -28.50 11.23 -1.42
N ALA A 160 -28.66 11.61 -2.69
CA ALA A 160 -27.87 12.56 -3.48
C ALA A 160 -27.73 14.01 -2.93
N GLY A 161 -28.11 14.29 -1.68
CA GLY A 161 -28.12 15.65 -1.11
C GLY A 161 -27.52 15.82 0.29
N SER A 162 -26.95 14.80 0.94
CA SER A 162 -26.56 14.94 2.36
C SER A 162 -25.24 14.28 2.80
N GLY A 163 -24.35 13.91 1.86
CA GLY A 163 -23.04 13.33 2.20
C GLY A 163 -21.90 13.84 1.34
N GLY A 164 -21.10 14.78 1.85
CA GLY A 164 -19.87 15.28 1.22
C GLY A 164 -18.69 14.30 1.22
N ARG A 165 -18.95 12.99 1.09
CA ARG A 165 -17.90 11.97 1.10
C ARG A 165 -17.26 11.84 -0.29
N THR A 166 -15.93 11.85 -0.31
CA THR A 166 -15.11 11.51 -1.49
C THR A 166 -15.54 10.15 -2.07
N HIS A 167 -15.57 10.03 -3.40
CA HIS A 167 -15.83 8.76 -4.07
C HIS A 167 -14.87 7.67 -3.55
N THR A 168 -15.40 6.48 -3.30
CA THR A 168 -14.62 5.32 -2.85
C THR A 168 -14.93 4.14 -3.73
N PHE A 169 -13.87 3.48 -4.19
CA PHE A 169 -13.92 2.26 -4.98
C PHE A 169 -13.18 1.17 -4.23
N GLY A 170 -13.82 0.00 -4.13
CA GLY A 170 -13.21 -1.23 -3.66
C GLY A 170 -12.86 -2.13 -4.83
N VAL A 171 -11.96 -3.08 -4.60
CA VAL A 171 -11.63 -4.13 -5.59
C VAL A 171 -12.67 -5.25 -5.52
N ARG A 172 -13.11 -5.75 -6.68
CA ARG A 172 -13.93 -6.95 -6.82
C ARG A 172 -13.08 -8.17 -6.53
N GLU A 173 -13.61 -9.09 -5.71
CA GLU A 173 -12.95 -10.35 -5.36
C GLU A 173 -11.48 -10.14 -4.91
N PRO A 174 -11.23 -9.29 -3.90
CA PRO A 174 -9.88 -8.83 -3.59
C PRO A 174 -8.94 -9.97 -3.17
N ALA A 175 -9.46 -11.05 -2.58
CA ALA A 175 -8.65 -12.21 -2.22
C ALA A 175 -8.05 -12.88 -3.46
N THR A 176 -8.88 -13.15 -4.48
CA THR A 176 -8.47 -13.71 -5.77
C THR A 176 -7.50 -12.78 -6.50
N LYS A 177 -7.79 -11.47 -6.52
CA LYS A 177 -6.93 -10.49 -7.21
C LYS A 177 -5.56 -10.29 -6.55
N LEU A 178 -5.44 -10.57 -5.25
CA LEU A 178 -4.20 -10.44 -4.49
C LEU A 178 -3.49 -11.77 -4.25
N GLU A 179 -4.01 -12.86 -4.82
CA GLU A 179 -3.35 -14.15 -4.75
C GLU A 179 -2.08 -14.12 -5.63
N GLY A 180 -0.95 -14.56 -5.07
CA GLY A 180 0.33 -14.57 -5.77
C GLY A 180 0.96 -13.20 -6.05
N THR A 181 0.38 -12.10 -5.56
CA THR A 181 0.89 -10.74 -5.80
C THR A 181 1.81 -10.22 -4.69
N ALA A 182 2.08 -11.03 -3.66
CA ALA A 182 2.82 -10.61 -2.48
C ALA A 182 4.34 -10.70 -2.72
N VAL A 183 4.96 -9.62 -3.20
CA VAL A 183 6.42 -9.54 -3.41
C VAL A 183 7.21 -9.60 -2.10
N TYR A 184 6.60 -9.22 -0.98
CA TYR A 184 7.17 -9.36 0.34
C TYR A 184 6.12 -9.90 1.30
N LYS A 185 6.49 -10.88 2.13
CA LYS A 185 5.65 -11.41 3.20
C LYS A 185 6.52 -11.99 4.31
N ARG A 186 6.40 -11.43 5.51
CA ARG A 186 7.06 -11.94 6.72
C ARG A 186 6.59 -13.37 7.02
N LYS A 187 7.54 -14.30 7.14
CA LYS A 187 7.24 -15.71 7.47
C LYS A 187 6.81 -15.93 8.93
N ASP A 188 7.17 -15.02 9.82
CA ASP A 188 6.80 -15.05 11.23
C ASP A 188 5.45 -14.40 11.53
N ILE A 189 4.67 -14.01 10.50
CA ILE A 189 3.33 -13.43 10.64
C ILE A 189 2.35 -14.20 9.76
N VAL A 190 1.24 -14.63 10.36
CA VAL A 190 0.13 -15.33 9.70
C VAL A 190 -1.18 -14.59 9.88
N VAL A 191 -2.16 -14.88 9.03
CA VAL A 191 -3.50 -14.31 9.18
C VAL A 191 -4.38 -15.31 9.95
N LYS A 192 -4.81 -14.94 11.17
CA LYS A 192 -5.74 -15.72 12.01
C LYS A 192 -6.94 -14.84 12.36
N GLY A 193 -8.16 -15.33 12.14
CA GLY A 193 -9.38 -14.54 12.39
C GLY A 193 -9.45 -13.22 11.59
N GLY A 194 -8.84 -13.17 10.41
CA GLY A 194 -8.79 -11.97 9.56
C GLY A 194 -7.79 -10.90 10.00
N LYS A 195 -6.93 -11.18 10.99
CA LYS A 195 -5.89 -10.27 11.48
C LYS A 195 -4.50 -10.87 11.31
N PRO A 196 -3.47 -10.06 11.00
CA PRO A 196 -2.09 -10.51 11.07
C PRO A 196 -1.70 -10.73 12.54
N VAL A 197 -1.14 -11.89 12.86
CA VAL A 197 -0.65 -12.29 14.19
C VAL A 197 0.71 -12.97 14.05
N PRO A 198 1.61 -12.86 15.05
CA PRO A 198 2.86 -13.60 15.03
C PRO A 198 2.60 -15.12 15.06
N VAL A 199 3.47 -15.90 14.39
CA VAL A 199 3.38 -17.37 14.35
C VAL A 199 3.57 -18.00 15.74
N ASN A 200 4.33 -17.35 16.62
CA ASN A 200 4.61 -17.84 17.98
C ASN A 200 3.57 -17.34 19.02
N GLY A 201 2.34 -17.07 18.60
CA GLY A 201 1.24 -16.73 19.51
C GLY A 201 0.38 -17.94 19.86
N ASP A 202 0.89 -18.79 20.76
CA ASP A 202 0.09 -19.57 21.70
C ASP A 202 0.09 -18.86 23.06
#